data_AF-A0A7C3XCZ5-F1
#
_entry.id   AF-A0A7C3XCZ5-F1
#
_cell.length_a   1.000
_cell.length_b   1.000
_cell.length_c   1.000
_cell.angle_alpha   90.00
_cell.angle_beta   90.00
_cell.angle_gamma   90.00
#
_symmetry.space_group_name_H-M   'P 1'
#
loop_
_entity.id
_entity.type
_entity.pdbx_description
1 polymer ?
#
loop_
_entity_poly.entity_id
_entity_poly.type
_entity_poly.pdbx_seq_one_letter_code
_entity_poly.pdbx_strand_id
1 'polypeptide(L)'
;MNVYVLDTSAFIMGVNPSMIKGKVYSVPEVESELPPRSMAAIRFRTSRENGDLVVRSPTLASTESLKKVSSELGEVGVLSSADLKILALGLDLKLEGVNPVIVSDDYAIQNVAEHLNLDYVFLVTFGIKYRFNWSLFCPACFRRYHYSYHERVCEVCGTELKRRVLKKFEKSGRI
;
A
#
# COMPACT_ATOMS: atom_id res chain seq x y z
N MET A 1 -2.22 -19.29 5.05
CA MET A 1 -1.11 -18.62 4.33
C MET A 1 -1.65 -17.33 3.77
N ASN A 2 -1.02 -16.19 4.08
CA ASN A 2 -1.52 -14.89 3.64
C ASN A 2 -1.18 -14.66 2.17
N VAL A 3 -2.14 -14.15 1.41
CA VAL A 3 -1.97 -13.69 0.04
C VAL A 3 -2.40 -12.24 -0.05
N TYR A 4 -1.81 -11.47 -0.96
CA TYR A 4 -2.07 -10.04 -1.07
C TYR A 4 -2.79 -9.73 -2.37
N VAL A 5 -3.79 -8.86 -2.30
CA VAL A 5 -4.53 -8.39 -3.48
C VAL A 5 -4.25 -6.89 -3.63
N LEU A 6 -3.61 -6.50 -4.72
CA LEU A 6 -3.22 -5.11 -4.97
C LEU A 6 -4.26 -4.42 -5.85
N ASP A 7 -4.72 -3.25 -5.42
CA ASP A 7 -5.55 -2.36 -6.21
C ASP A 7 -4.71 -1.41 -7.08
N THR A 8 -5.36 -0.54 -7.85
CA THR A 8 -4.71 0.48 -8.67
C THR A 8 -3.85 1.43 -7.83
N SER A 9 -4.32 1.83 -6.66
CA SER A 9 -3.63 2.77 -5.77
C SER A 9 -2.28 2.22 -5.27
N ALA A 10 -2.18 0.91 -5.02
CA ALA A 10 -0.95 0.24 -4.65
C ALA A 10 0.16 0.38 -5.69
N PHE A 11 -0.18 0.19 -6.97
CA PHE A 11 0.80 0.34 -8.06
C PHE A 11 1.20 1.81 -8.26
N ILE A 12 0.25 2.75 -8.15
CA ILE A 12 0.50 4.19 -8.24
C ILE A 12 1.45 4.65 -7.14
N MET A 13 1.26 4.17 -5.90
CA MET A 13 2.13 4.47 -4.76
C MET A 13 3.48 3.72 -4.78
N GLY A 14 3.71 2.90 -5.80
CA GLY A 14 5.01 2.26 -6.05
C GLY A 14 5.25 0.98 -5.25
N VAL A 15 4.20 0.34 -4.74
CA VAL A 15 4.29 -1.01 -4.17
C VAL A 15 4.81 -1.95 -5.24
N ASN A 16 5.86 -2.70 -4.93
CA ASN A 16 6.46 -3.65 -5.86
C ASN A 16 6.11 -5.08 -5.44
N PRO A 17 5.33 -5.83 -6.25
CA PRO A 17 4.93 -7.21 -5.95
C PRO A 17 6.11 -8.12 -5.55
N SER A 18 7.27 -7.97 -6.20
CA SER A 18 8.46 -8.78 -5.93
C SER A 18 9.06 -8.60 -4.54
N MET A 19 8.67 -7.53 -3.82
CA MET A 19 9.13 -7.24 -2.47
C MET A 19 8.20 -7.79 -1.39
N ILE A 20 7.01 -8.25 -1.77
CA ILE A 20 6.02 -8.79 -0.85
C ILE A 20 6.33 -10.27 -0.62
N LYS A 21 6.45 -10.67 0.65
CA LYS A 21 6.62 -12.07 1.01
C LYS A 21 5.26 -12.76 0.96
N GLY A 22 5.01 -13.50 -0.12
CA GLY A 22 3.77 -14.25 -0.32
C GLY A 22 3.34 -14.22 -1.78
N LYS A 23 2.18 -14.82 -2.06
CA LYS A 23 1.58 -14.69 -3.39
C LYS A 23 0.86 -13.36 -3.49
N VAL A 24 1.09 -12.65 -4.59
CA VAL A 24 0.47 -11.37 -4.89
C VAL A 24 -0.47 -11.54 -6.07
N TYR A 25 -1.67 -11.01 -5.94
CA TYR A 25 -2.74 -11.08 -6.92
C TYR A 25 -3.19 -9.68 -7.31
N SER A 26 -3.76 -9.58 -8.50
CA SER A 26 -4.53 -8.41 -8.97
C SER A 26 -5.52 -8.87 -10.04
N VAL A 27 -6.43 -7.99 -10.41
CA VAL A 27 -7.38 -8.22 -11.52
C VAL A 27 -6.91 -7.53 -12.81
N PRO A 28 -7.34 -7.99 -14.00
CA PRO A 28 -7.01 -7.35 -15.28
C PRO A 28 -7.48 -5.89 -15.40
N GLU A 29 -8.55 -5.53 -14.70
CA GLU A 29 -9.13 -4.19 -14.77
C GLU A 29 -8.22 -3.13 -14.14
N VAL A 30 -7.42 -3.51 -13.14
CA VAL A 30 -6.36 -2.64 -12.61
C VAL A 30 -5.34 -2.30 -13.71
N GLU A 31 -4.96 -3.25 -14.56
CA GLU A 31 -4.06 -2.97 -15.69
C GLU A 31 -4.66 -1.96 -16.68
N SER A 32 -5.99 -2.03 -16.87
CA SER A 32 -6.73 -1.16 -17.79
C SER A 32 -6.91 0.26 -17.25
N GLU A 33 -6.95 0.44 -15.93
CA GLU A 33 -7.02 1.75 -15.27
C GLU A 33 -5.67 2.47 -15.23
N LEU A 34 -4.57 1.70 -15.18
CA LEU A 34 -3.23 2.27 -15.10
C LEU A 34 -2.87 3.01 -16.41
N PRO A 35 -2.36 4.26 -16.34
CA PRO A 35 -1.94 4.97 -17.54
C PRO A 35 -0.83 4.19 -18.27
N PRO A 36 -0.97 3.84 -19.57
CA PRO A 36 -0.13 2.84 -20.24
C PRO A 36 1.39 3.10 -20.22
N ARG A 37 1.79 4.37 -20.15
CA ARG A 37 3.21 4.80 -20.11
C ARG A 37 3.68 5.22 -18.71
N SER A 38 2.88 4.97 -17.68
CA SER A 38 3.25 5.26 -16.29
C SER A 38 4.22 4.22 -15.73
N MET A 39 4.99 4.62 -14.72
CA MET A 39 5.84 3.70 -13.96
C MET A 39 5.01 2.59 -13.28
N ALA A 40 3.76 2.88 -12.88
CA ALA A 40 2.85 1.92 -12.30
C ALA A 40 2.46 0.82 -13.31
N ALA A 41 2.10 1.20 -14.55
CA ALA A 41 1.80 0.24 -15.62
C ALA A 41 3.01 -0.61 -16.03
N ILE A 42 4.21 -0.04 -16.06
CA ILE A 42 5.44 -0.79 -16.30
C ILE A 42 5.66 -1.81 -15.18
N ARG A 43 5.53 -1.37 -13.91
CA ARG A 43 5.69 -2.24 -12.75
C ARG A 43 4.70 -3.41 -12.77
N PHE A 44 3.43 -3.13 -13.04
CA PHE A 44 2.39 -4.15 -13.16
C PHE A 44 2.77 -5.22 -14.19
N ARG A 45 3.09 -4.80 -15.42
CA ARG A 45 3.43 -5.69 -16.53
C ARG A 45 4.68 -6.51 -16.25
N THR A 46 5.74 -5.88 -15.78
CA THR A 46 7.00 -6.57 -15.45
C THR A 46 6.80 -7.58 -14.32
N SER A 47 6.05 -7.24 -13.27
CA SER A 47 5.76 -8.18 -12.18
C SER A 47 4.88 -9.35 -12.64
N ARG A 48 3.93 -9.11 -13.55
CA ARG A 48 3.13 -10.17 -14.17
C ARG A 48 3.99 -11.11 -15.01
N GLU A 49 4.87 -10.56 -15.85
CA GLU A 49 5.77 -11.34 -16.73
C GLU A 49 6.80 -12.15 -15.94
N ASN A 50 7.31 -11.60 -14.84
CA ASN A 50 8.26 -12.28 -13.96
C ASN A 50 7.61 -13.34 -13.05
N GLY A 51 6.28 -13.41 -12.99
CA GLY A 51 5.55 -14.33 -12.10
C GLY A 51 5.45 -13.86 -10.64
N ASP A 52 5.89 -12.63 -10.33
CA ASP A 52 5.73 -12.01 -9.01
C ASP A 52 4.28 -11.56 -8.74
N LEU A 53 3.49 -11.36 -9.80
CA LEU A 53 2.09 -10.94 -9.75
C LEU A 53 1.21 -11.91 -10.55
N VAL A 54 0.23 -12.51 -9.89
CA VAL A 54 -0.78 -13.37 -10.52
C VAL A 54 -2.00 -12.55 -10.88
N VAL A 55 -2.22 -12.33 -12.17
CA VAL A 55 -3.42 -11.61 -12.65
C VAL A 55 -4.54 -12.61 -12.86
N ARG A 56 -5.64 -12.46 -12.11
CA ARG A 56 -6.78 -13.39 -12.13
C ARG A 56 -8.09 -12.62 -12.06
N SER A 57 -9.04 -12.96 -12.92
CA SER A 57 -10.41 -12.45 -12.82
C SER A 57 -11.21 -13.22 -11.76
N PRO A 58 -12.07 -12.53 -11.00
CA PRO A 58 -12.95 -13.18 -10.04
C PRO A 58 -14.06 -13.98 -10.72
N THR A 59 -14.70 -14.86 -9.97
CA THR A 59 -15.88 -15.61 -10.39
C THR A 59 -17.09 -14.68 -10.53
N LEU A 60 -18.01 -15.07 -11.41
CA LEU A 60 -19.27 -14.33 -11.59
C LEU A 60 -20.09 -14.31 -10.30
N ALA A 61 -20.11 -15.41 -9.54
CA ALA A 61 -20.83 -15.52 -8.27
C ALA A 61 -20.34 -14.47 -7.25
N SER A 62 -19.02 -14.35 -7.06
CA SER A 62 -18.44 -13.36 -6.16
C SER A 62 -18.68 -11.93 -6.66
N THR A 63 -18.61 -11.70 -7.97
CA THR A 63 -18.88 -10.38 -8.56
C THR A 63 -20.34 -9.95 -8.37
N GLU A 64 -21.31 -10.86 -8.56
CA GLU A 64 -22.73 -10.59 -8.34
C GLU A 64 -23.06 -10.41 -6.86
N SER A 65 -22.45 -11.20 -5.98
CA SER A 65 -22.57 -11.03 -4.53
C SER A 65 -22.07 -9.64 -4.11
N LEU A 66 -20.93 -9.20 -4.63
CA LEU A 66 -20.36 -7.89 -4.34
C LEU A 66 -21.24 -6.73 -4.81
N LYS A 67 -21.89 -6.85 -5.97
CA LYS A 67 -22.85 -5.84 -6.44
C LYS A 67 -24.04 -5.68 -5.49
N LYS A 68 -24.54 -6.79 -4.92
CA LYS A 68 -25.63 -6.74 -3.93
C LYS A 68 -25.17 -6.09 -2.64
N VAL A 69 -24.03 -6.52 -2.10
CA VAL A 69 -23.45 -5.96 -0.87
C VAL A 69 -23.14 -4.47 -1.02
N SER A 70 -22.55 -4.06 -2.14
CA SER A 70 -22.30 -2.65 -2.45
C SER A 70 -23.60 -1.83 -2.48
N SER A 71 -24.69 -2.40 -3.01
CA SER A 71 -26.02 -1.76 -3.01
C SER A 71 -26.64 -1.66 -1.63
N GLU A 72 -26.43 -2.65 -0.75
CA GLU A 72 -26.92 -2.64 0.62
C GLU A 72 -26.16 -1.62 1.48
N LEU A 73 -24.85 -1.47 1.24
CA LEU A 73 -24.00 -0.51 1.95
C LEU A 73 -24.10 0.93 1.41
N GLY A 74 -24.81 1.15 0.29
CA GLY A 74 -24.90 2.47 -0.34
C GLY A 74 -23.61 2.91 -1.03
N GLU A 75 -22.69 1.99 -1.30
CA GLU A 75 -21.41 2.23 -2.00
C GLU A 75 -21.55 2.18 -3.54
N VAL A 76 -22.79 2.01 -4.03
CA VAL A 76 -23.08 1.99 -5.48
C VAL A 76 -22.78 3.35 -6.07
N GLY A 77 -21.87 3.36 -7.06
CA GLY A 77 -21.43 4.57 -7.75
C GLY A 77 -20.19 5.23 -7.13
N VAL A 78 -19.76 4.81 -5.94
CA VAL A 78 -18.46 5.18 -5.35
C VAL A 78 -17.39 4.22 -5.84
N LEU A 79 -17.65 2.91 -5.72
CA LEU A 79 -16.72 1.87 -6.17
C LEU A 79 -16.67 1.77 -7.70
N SER A 80 -15.45 1.77 -8.23
CA SER A 80 -15.21 1.51 -9.65
C SER A 80 -15.43 0.03 -10.00
N SER A 81 -15.39 -0.26 -11.31
CA SER A 81 -15.47 -1.64 -11.78
C SER A 81 -14.25 -2.49 -11.37
N ALA A 82 -13.08 -1.87 -11.22
CA ALA A 82 -11.87 -2.55 -10.75
C ALA A 82 -11.98 -2.84 -9.25
N ASP A 83 -12.46 -1.89 -8.45
CA ASP A 83 -12.60 -2.05 -7.00
C ASP A 83 -13.54 -3.21 -6.63
N LEU A 84 -14.69 -3.29 -7.30
CA LEU A 84 -15.62 -4.41 -7.13
C LEU A 84 -14.97 -5.76 -7.48
N LYS A 85 -14.14 -5.79 -8.52
CA LYS A 85 -13.44 -7.03 -8.93
C LYS A 85 -12.29 -7.39 -8.00
N ILE A 86 -11.59 -6.41 -7.43
CA ILE A 86 -10.57 -6.62 -6.39
C ILE A 86 -11.21 -7.27 -5.15
N LEU A 87 -12.31 -6.70 -4.68
CA LEU A 87 -13.05 -7.24 -3.54
C LEU A 87 -13.61 -8.64 -3.84
N ALA A 88 -14.17 -8.85 -5.04
CA ALA A 88 -14.67 -10.16 -5.47
C ALA A 88 -13.55 -11.20 -5.57
N LEU A 89 -12.36 -10.82 -6.02
CA LEU A 89 -11.20 -11.71 -6.07
C LEU A 89 -10.73 -12.05 -4.65
N GLY A 90 -10.74 -11.09 -3.73
CA GLY A 90 -10.53 -11.34 -2.31
C GLY A 90 -11.51 -12.39 -1.78
N LEU A 91 -12.80 -12.24 -2.07
CA LEU A 91 -13.81 -13.21 -1.65
C LEU A 91 -13.57 -14.62 -2.22
N ASP A 92 -13.24 -14.74 -3.51
CA ASP A 92 -12.89 -16.04 -4.12
C ASP A 92 -11.72 -16.71 -3.41
N LEU A 93 -10.64 -15.96 -3.17
CA LEU A 93 -9.44 -16.46 -2.49
C LEU A 93 -9.79 -16.92 -1.06
N LYS A 94 -10.65 -16.18 -0.36
CA LYS A 94 -11.14 -16.59 0.96
C LYS A 94 -11.93 -17.90 0.89
N LEU A 95 -12.79 -18.06 -0.11
CA LEU A 95 -13.57 -19.29 -0.35
C LEU A 95 -12.68 -20.49 -0.72
N GLU A 96 -11.53 -20.23 -1.36
CA GLU A 96 -10.49 -21.23 -1.65
C GLU A 96 -9.67 -21.65 -0.43
N GLY A 97 -9.93 -21.06 0.74
CA GLY A 97 -9.27 -21.40 2.00
C GLY A 97 -7.90 -20.74 2.20
N VAL A 98 -7.54 -19.72 1.39
CA VAL A 98 -6.41 -18.85 1.68
C VAL A 98 -6.87 -17.61 2.43
N ASN A 99 -5.94 -16.87 3.05
CA ASN A 99 -6.28 -15.63 3.76
C ASN A 99 -5.87 -14.41 2.91
N PRO A 100 -6.81 -13.79 2.18
CA PRO A 100 -6.53 -12.63 1.35
C PRO A 100 -6.45 -11.35 2.17
N VAL A 101 -5.44 -10.54 1.90
CA VAL A 101 -5.25 -9.21 2.47
C VAL A 101 -5.32 -8.21 1.32
N ILE A 102 -6.35 -7.36 1.32
CA ILE A 102 -6.51 -6.29 0.34
C ILE A 102 -5.57 -5.15 0.71
N VAL A 103 -4.80 -4.68 -0.26
CA VAL A 103 -3.88 -3.56 -0.07
C VAL A 103 -4.50 -2.34 -0.75
N SER A 104 -5.06 -1.43 0.05
CA SER A 104 -5.69 -0.22 -0.43
C SER A 104 -5.82 0.83 0.68
N ASP A 105 -5.71 2.10 0.30
CA ASP A 105 -6.00 3.25 1.16
C ASP A 105 -7.42 3.83 0.92
N ASP A 106 -8.22 3.24 0.01
CA ASP A 106 -9.57 3.71 -0.28
C ASP A 106 -10.57 3.26 0.80
N TYR A 107 -11.27 4.23 1.41
CA TYR A 107 -12.25 3.96 2.45
C TYR A 107 -13.45 3.14 1.97
N ALA A 108 -13.92 3.32 0.73
CA ALA A 108 -15.04 2.55 0.20
C ALA A 108 -14.67 1.08 0.04
N ILE A 109 -13.44 0.78 -0.41
CA ILE A 109 -12.91 -0.59 -0.48
C ILE A 109 -12.80 -1.19 0.92
N GLN A 110 -12.27 -0.43 1.88
CA GLN A 110 -12.11 -0.88 3.27
C GLN A 110 -13.47 -1.16 3.92
N ASN A 111 -14.46 -0.30 3.72
CA ASN A 111 -15.81 -0.47 4.27
C ASN A 111 -16.46 -1.77 3.77
N VAL A 112 -16.39 -2.05 2.47
CA VAL A 112 -16.91 -3.30 1.91
C VAL A 112 -16.07 -4.50 2.36
N ALA A 113 -14.74 -4.38 2.43
CA ALA A 113 -13.87 -5.43 2.93
C ALA A 113 -14.22 -5.80 4.39
N GLU A 114 -14.45 -4.83 5.26
CA GLU A 114 -14.88 -5.07 6.65
C GLU A 114 -16.22 -5.81 6.70
N HIS A 115 -17.20 -5.38 5.89
CA HIS A 115 -18.51 -6.05 5.83
C HIS A 115 -18.41 -7.51 5.37
N LEU A 116 -17.48 -7.81 4.46
CA LEU A 116 -17.19 -9.16 3.96
C LEU A 116 -16.22 -9.95 4.85
N ASN A 117 -15.76 -9.33 5.95
CA ASN A 117 -14.77 -9.87 6.88
C ASN A 117 -13.48 -10.28 6.15
N LEU A 118 -13.04 -9.44 5.19
CA LEU A 118 -11.78 -9.56 4.47
C LEU A 118 -10.72 -8.70 5.17
N ASP A 119 -9.53 -9.26 5.35
CA ASP A 119 -8.41 -8.49 5.89
C ASP A 119 -7.97 -7.42 4.88
N TYR A 120 -7.57 -6.25 5.37
CA TYR A 120 -6.97 -5.21 4.55
C TYR A 120 -5.81 -4.52 5.27
N VAL A 121 -4.93 -3.87 4.51
CA VAL A 121 -3.81 -3.10 5.04
C VAL A 121 -3.59 -1.82 4.24
N PHE A 122 -3.18 -0.77 4.96
CA PHE A 122 -2.80 0.52 4.37
C PHE A 122 -1.51 0.45 3.58
N LEU A 123 -1.37 1.27 2.54
CA LEU A 123 -0.18 1.36 1.68
C LEU A 123 1.05 1.87 2.43
N VAL A 124 0.84 2.72 3.43
CA VAL A 124 1.90 3.20 4.34
C VAL A 124 2.64 2.04 5.00
N THR A 125 1.97 0.89 5.19
CA THR A 125 2.58 -0.34 5.73
C THR A 125 3.69 -0.89 4.83
N PHE A 126 3.55 -0.74 3.52
CA PHE A 126 4.55 -1.13 2.51
C PHE A 126 5.59 -0.04 2.21
N GLY A 127 5.27 1.23 2.49
CA GLY A 127 6.09 2.40 2.15
C GLY A 127 7.31 2.65 3.07
N ILE A 128 7.27 2.21 4.33
CA ILE A 128 8.37 2.50 5.29
C ILE A 128 9.41 1.36 5.28
N LYS A 129 10.35 1.41 4.33
CA LYS A 129 11.55 0.55 4.34
C LYS A 129 12.55 0.93 5.44
N TYR A 130 12.61 2.21 5.80
CA TYR A 130 13.64 2.74 6.67
C TYR A 130 13.09 3.69 7.72
N ARG A 131 13.61 3.59 8.95
CA ARG A 131 13.48 4.62 9.98
C ARG A 131 14.75 5.44 10.02
N PHE A 132 14.62 6.76 9.96
CA PHE A 132 15.75 7.68 10.04
C PHE A 132 15.86 8.24 11.45
N ASN A 133 17.03 8.14 12.07
CA ASN A 133 17.32 8.87 13.28
C ASN A 133 17.93 10.22 12.90
N TRP A 134 17.18 11.29 13.14
CA TRP A 134 17.59 12.65 12.82
C TRP A 134 18.33 13.26 14.01
N SER A 135 19.48 13.89 13.76
CA SER A 135 20.09 14.81 14.73
C SER A 135 20.01 16.22 14.22
N LEU A 136 19.69 17.14 15.13
CA LEU A 136 19.77 18.56 14.91
C LEU A 136 21.21 19.01 15.24
N PHE A 137 21.84 19.81 14.38
CA PHE A 137 23.20 20.31 14.59
C PHE A 137 23.38 21.73 14.05
N CYS A 138 24.28 22.48 14.67
CA CYS A 138 24.66 23.79 14.18
C CYS A 138 25.74 23.66 13.09
N PRO A 139 25.56 24.24 11.89
CA PRO A 139 26.58 24.18 10.84
C PRO A 139 27.81 25.05 11.12
N ALA A 140 27.71 26.09 11.97
CA ALA A 140 28.81 26.99 12.29
C ALA A 140 29.72 26.46 13.43
N CYS A 141 29.16 26.13 14.59
CA CYS A 141 29.92 25.64 15.74
C CYS A 141 29.88 24.10 15.93
N PHE A 142 29.21 23.36 15.05
CA PHE A 142 29.07 21.90 15.06
C PHE A 142 28.42 21.29 16.32
N ARG A 143 27.83 22.10 17.20
CA ARG A 143 27.08 21.63 18.37
C ARG A 143 25.89 20.78 17.94
N ARG A 144 25.66 19.68 18.66
CA ARG A 144 24.57 18.73 18.42
C ARG A 144 23.48 18.93 19.46
N TYR A 145 22.24 18.79 19.03
CA TYR A 145 21.05 18.95 19.85
C TYR A 145 20.21 17.67 19.80
N HIS A 146 19.51 17.40 20.90
CA HIS A 146 18.59 16.28 20.99
C HIS A 146 17.35 16.52 20.10
N TYR A 147 16.65 15.46 19.71
CA TYR A 147 15.42 15.57 18.91
C TYR A 147 14.33 16.43 19.59
N SER A 148 14.31 16.43 20.93
CA SER A 148 13.38 17.21 21.76
C SER A 148 13.72 18.70 21.87
N TYR A 149 14.78 19.17 21.19
CA TYR A 149 15.13 20.59 21.17
C TYR A 149 14.21 21.34 20.20
N HIS A 150 13.44 22.28 20.72
CA HIS A 150 12.38 22.95 19.96
C HIS A 150 12.81 24.25 19.28
N GLU A 151 13.97 24.80 19.63
CA GLU A 151 14.44 26.03 18.99
C GLU A 151 15.10 25.75 17.64
N ARG A 152 14.95 26.70 16.72
CA ARG A 152 15.57 26.61 15.39
C ARG A 152 16.97 27.21 15.35
N VAL A 153 17.41 27.83 16.45
CA VAL A 153 18.63 28.61 16.51
C VAL A 153 19.59 28.00 17.52
N CYS A 154 20.88 28.07 17.23
CA CYS A 154 21.93 27.61 18.11
C CYS A 154 22.07 28.53 19.33
N GLU A 155 21.94 27.99 20.54
CA GLU A 155 22.12 28.74 21.80
C GLU A 155 23.53 29.32 21.96
N VAL A 156 24.52 28.77 21.24
CA VAL A 156 25.93 29.17 21.38
C VAL A 156 26.31 30.30 20.44
N CYS A 157 25.87 30.22 19.18
CA CYS A 157 26.38 31.11 18.13
C CYS A 157 25.29 31.76 17.29
N GLY A 158 24.01 31.58 17.65
CA GLY A 158 22.89 32.23 16.97
C GLY A 158 22.63 31.75 15.54
N THR A 159 23.38 30.74 15.05
CA THR A 159 23.20 30.21 13.69
C THR A 159 22.01 29.26 13.64
N GLU A 160 21.25 29.30 12.54
CA GLU A 160 20.12 28.39 12.32
C GLU A 160 20.59 26.93 12.26
N LEU A 161 19.88 26.07 12.98
CA LEU A 161 20.20 24.65 13.13
C LEU A 161 19.74 23.87 11.91
N LYS A 162 20.56 22.91 11.47
CA LYS A 162 20.26 22.00 10.37
C LYS A 162 20.01 20.58 10.87
N ARG A 163 19.20 19.84 10.12
CA ARG A 163 18.94 18.41 10.36
C ARG A 163 19.88 17.57 9.52
N ARG A 164 20.42 16.49 10.11
CA ARG A 164 21.13 15.44 9.39
C ARG A 164 20.65 14.07 9.83
N VAL A 165 20.71 13.10 8.93
CA VAL A 165 20.44 11.69 9.23
C VAL A 165 21.67 11.10 9.91
N LEU A 166 21.52 10.62 11.15
CA LEU A 166 22.60 9.93 11.89
C LEU A 166 22.72 8.47 11.50
N LYS A 167 21.58 7.78 11.46
CA LYS A 167 21.51 6.34 11.16
C LYS A 167 20.25 6.06 10.37
N LYS A 168 20.43 5.24 9.34
CA LYS A 168 19.37 4.62 8.56
C LYS A 168 19.14 3.23 9.17
N PHE A 169 17.97 3.03 9.77
CA PHE A 169 17.56 1.71 10.25
C PHE A 169 16.71 1.06 9.17
N GLU A 170 17.08 -0.12 8.70
CA GLU A 170 16.11 -0.98 8.03
C GLU A 170 15.05 -1.39 9.03
N LYS A 171 13.77 -1.27 8.66
CA LYS A 171 12.70 -1.82 9.49
C LYS A 171 12.79 -3.34 9.36
N SER A 172 13.52 -3.99 10.26
CA SER A 172 13.44 -5.44 10.45
C SER A 172 12.06 -5.75 11.00
N GLY A 173 11.11 -5.99 10.10
CA GLY A 173 9.70 -6.21 10.44
C GLY A 173 9.18 -7.40 9.70
N ARG A 174 9.14 -8.53 10.42
CA ARG A 174 8.40 -9.76 10.10
C ARG A 174 7.03 -9.43 9.52
N ILE A 175 6.84 -9.79 8.26
CA ILE A 175 5.67 -10.50 7.75
C ILE A 175 6.23 -11.60 6.85
#